data_AF-A0A6J8DG48-F1
#
_entry.id   AF-A0A6J8DG48-F1
#
_cell.length_a   1.000
_cell.length_b   1.000
_cell.length_c   1.000
_cell.angle_alpha   90.00
_cell.angle_beta   90.00
_cell.angle_gamma   90.00
#
_symmetry.space_group_name_H-M   'P 1'
#
loop_
_entity.id
_entity.type
_entity.pdbx_description
1 polymer ?
#
loop_
_entity_poly.entity_id
_entity_poly.type
_entity_poly.pdbx_seq_one_letter_code
_entity_poly.pdbx_strand_id
1 'polypeptide(L)'
;MVCTDGYAPREPCGRQFPMRNEICASSEAGEPKASCSDGYVPRGGEVKYNLETRCEKCRLRVKCDQSWCGLTEHKVNFAVLQSSCVKCQNEELTKDSKCNSCGSRCDTCSVLRKKLIPLPCENRCGFRQRVFRGKDVPQQFCSHIMTPCYKNTVMAHNAKGFDNYPILNCLLEKHGVKPNKIIVDGSKINYMHVSKGLDLTFLDSLNFIQMKLSKIPECFGLREVTKGYFPHLFNTGKSIVSRSVSRYTENQRSCICTDSNRSMIGTWCIPELELARSKGYRILKIYEIYNIAETKIYDRQTGKGGLFDGYVNLFLKLKQEASGFPSECETEQQKMDYIADYAKKEGILLDYDKIRKNPGLRNLAKICLNSFWGKFGQRLNMKQTTFFTENEADKFFQLLSDPKKDVRDFHIINKNTVKTEHFDYPSFIPIDYSTNVFIASFTTCWARISLYKVLEKTDENALYVDTDSVIFVDRNKEITNTLPIGNYLGELTNEISTEVGYITHFVSGSPEITPTRWYQERKSVK
;
A
#
# COMPACT_ATOMS: atom_id res chain seq x y z
N MET A 1 -34.64 23.38 23.27
CA MET A 1 -35.95 22.80 22.91
C MET A 1 -35.83 21.28 22.99
N VAL A 2 -36.84 20.68 23.61
CA VAL A 2 -36.97 19.35 24.25
C VAL A 2 -36.26 18.16 23.58
N CYS A 3 -35.69 17.32 24.46
CA CYS A 3 -35.10 16.00 24.24
C CYS A 3 -36.16 14.90 24.39
N THR A 4 -36.13 13.83 23.57
CA THR A 4 -36.50 12.46 23.99
C THR A 4 -35.85 11.41 23.09
N ASP A 5 -35.18 10.46 23.74
CA ASP A 5 -34.63 9.21 23.26
C ASP A 5 -35.66 8.25 22.63
N GLY A 6 -35.18 7.34 21.78
CA GLY A 6 -36.00 6.24 21.24
C GLY A 6 -35.39 5.39 20.14
N TYR A 7 -34.10 5.06 20.18
CA TYR A 7 -33.58 3.96 19.35
C TYR A 7 -33.75 2.64 20.10
N ALA A 8 -34.87 1.97 19.83
CA ALA A 8 -35.03 0.56 20.16
C ALA A 8 -34.03 -0.28 19.35
N PRO A 9 -33.30 -1.24 19.95
CA PRO A 9 -32.49 -2.18 19.19
C PRO A 9 -33.42 -3.06 18.36
N ARG A 10 -33.30 -2.99 17.03
CA ARG A 10 -33.89 -4.00 16.14
C ARG A 10 -33.10 -5.29 16.33
N GLU A 11 -33.75 -6.30 16.89
CA GLU A 11 -33.24 -7.67 16.95
C GLU A 11 -32.91 -8.19 15.54
N PRO A 12 -31.67 -8.64 15.27
CA PRO A 12 -31.39 -9.44 14.10
C PRO A 12 -31.96 -10.84 14.32
N CYS A 13 -32.87 -11.24 13.43
CA CYS A 13 -33.35 -12.62 13.26
C CYS A 13 -32.19 -13.63 13.40
N GLY A 14 -32.38 -14.59 14.30
CA GLY A 14 -31.41 -15.56 14.79
C GLY A 14 -30.35 -16.05 13.80
N ARG A 15 -29.10 -15.68 14.08
CA ARG A 15 -27.92 -16.50 13.73
C ARG A 15 -27.41 -17.13 15.01
N GLN A 16 -27.75 -18.40 15.24
CA GLN A 16 -27.07 -19.23 16.22
C GLN A 16 -25.63 -19.46 15.74
N PHE A 17 -24.65 -19.12 16.57
CA PHE A 17 -23.24 -19.48 16.36
C PHE A 17 -23.03 -20.94 16.76
N PRO A 18 -22.58 -21.85 15.87
CA PRO A 18 -22.21 -23.20 16.28
C PRO A 18 -20.86 -23.20 17.00
N MET A 19 -20.85 -23.87 18.16
CA MET A 19 -19.66 -24.18 18.95
C MET A 19 -18.65 -25.02 18.15
N ARG A 20 -17.36 -24.78 18.39
CA ARG A 20 -16.24 -25.57 17.84
C ARG A 20 -16.19 -26.93 18.54
N ASN A 21 -16.41 -28.00 17.79
CA ASN A 21 -16.08 -29.36 18.23
C ASN A 21 -14.63 -29.68 17.83
N GLU A 22 -13.83 -30.11 18.82
CA GLU A 22 -12.48 -30.63 18.65
C GLU A 22 -12.54 -32.11 18.23
N ILE A 23 -11.67 -32.52 17.31
CA ILE A 23 -11.31 -33.92 17.11
C ILE A 23 -9.80 -34.02 17.30
N CYS A 24 -9.39 -34.68 18.38
CA CYS A 24 -8.00 -35.06 18.65
C CYS A 24 -7.60 -36.23 17.74
N ALA A 25 -6.38 -36.16 17.20
CA ALA A 25 -5.62 -37.35 16.80
C ALA A 25 -4.25 -37.27 17.48
N SER A 26 -3.96 -38.30 18.28
CA SER A 26 -2.77 -38.50 19.10
C SER A 26 -1.51 -38.71 18.26
N SER A 27 -0.40 -38.15 18.74
CA SER A 27 0.97 -38.45 18.27
C SER A 27 1.61 -39.53 19.15
N GLU A 28 2.02 -40.65 18.55
CA GLU A 28 3.02 -41.53 19.15
C GLU A 28 4.45 -41.11 18.78
N ALA A 29 5.36 -41.54 19.65
CA ALA A 29 6.71 -41.06 19.89
C ALA A 29 7.71 -41.29 18.74
N GLY A 30 8.73 -40.43 18.73
CA GLY A 30 9.97 -40.64 17.97
C GLY A 30 10.69 -39.32 17.71
N GLU A 31 11.79 -39.06 18.41
CA GLU A 31 12.71 -37.97 18.04
C GLU A 31 13.24 -38.19 16.61
N PRO A 32 13.38 -37.10 15.85
CA PRO A 32 14.66 -36.88 15.21
C PRO A 32 15.16 -35.46 15.47
N LYS A 33 16.41 -35.35 15.92
CA LYS A 33 17.19 -34.12 15.87
C LYS A 33 17.31 -33.69 14.40
N ALA A 34 16.42 -32.82 13.94
CA ALA A 34 16.48 -32.25 12.61
C ALA A 34 17.55 -31.16 12.56
N SER A 35 18.72 -31.47 12.01
CA SER A 35 19.61 -30.46 11.46
C SER A 35 19.01 -29.89 10.19
N CYS A 36 18.96 -28.56 10.09
CA CYS A 36 18.63 -27.86 8.85
C CYS A 36 19.76 -28.09 7.82
N SER A 37 19.40 -28.25 6.55
CA SER A 37 20.34 -28.44 5.42
C SER A 37 21.36 -27.31 5.24
N ASP A 38 21.18 -26.17 5.92
CA ASP A 38 22.10 -25.02 5.90
C ASP A 38 23.05 -24.98 7.10
N GLY A 39 23.16 -26.07 7.88
CA GLY A 39 24.26 -26.30 8.82
C GLY A 39 24.18 -25.57 10.18
N TYR A 40 23.01 -25.10 10.61
CA TYR A 40 22.88 -24.40 11.90
C TYR A 40 22.49 -25.33 13.06
N VAL A 41 23.34 -25.37 14.09
CA VAL A 41 23.13 -26.14 15.33
C VAL A 41 22.57 -25.21 16.43
N PRO A 42 21.41 -25.51 17.03
CA PRO A 42 20.90 -24.75 18.19
C PRO A 42 21.81 -24.95 19.41
N ARG A 43 22.18 -23.87 20.11
CA ARG A 43 22.90 -23.99 21.39
C ARG A 43 21.93 -24.44 22.48
N GLY A 44 22.18 -25.64 23.01
CA GLY A 44 21.40 -26.22 24.11
C GLY A 44 21.56 -25.44 25.41
N GLY A 45 20.44 -25.28 26.11
CA GLY A 45 20.39 -24.85 27.50
C GLY A 45 19.09 -25.35 28.11
N GLU A 46 19.18 -26.23 29.11
CA GLU A 46 18.03 -26.67 29.88
C GLU A 46 17.46 -25.49 30.68
N VAL A 47 16.18 -25.17 30.49
CA VAL A 47 15.48 -24.18 31.31
C VAL A 47 14.56 -24.93 32.27
N LYS A 48 14.89 -24.93 33.56
CA LYS A 48 14.00 -25.38 34.64
C LYS A 48 12.86 -24.37 34.82
N TYR A 49 11.62 -24.84 34.81
CA TYR A 49 10.43 -24.02 35.01
C TYR A 49 10.05 -24.00 36.49
N ASN A 50 9.90 -22.80 37.07
CA ASN A 50 9.31 -22.61 38.39
C ASN A 50 7.92 -21.95 38.24
N LEU A 51 6.90 -22.50 38.88
CA LEU A 51 5.47 -22.29 38.56
C LEU A 51 4.79 -21.14 39.34
N GLU A 52 5.54 -20.30 40.07
CA GLU A 52 4.92 -19.46 41.12
C GLU A 52 4.88 -17.93 40.90
N THR A 53 5.38 -17.36 39.79
CA THR A 53 5.42 -15.87 39.61
C THR A 53 4.51 -15.31 38.49
N ARG A 54 3.75 -14.23 38.79
CA ARG A 54 2.84 -13.50 37.87
C ARG A 54 3.54 -12.37 37.10
N CYS A 55 3.08 -12.06 35.89
CA CYS A 55 3.63 -10.99 35.01
C CYS A 55 3.13 -9.58 35.41
N GLU A 56 4.03 -8.60 35.56
CA GLU A 56 3.70 -7.23 35.99
C GLU A 56 2.88 -6.42 34.97
N LYS A 57 3.02 -6.69 33.66
CA LYS A 57 2.30 -5.93 32.61
C LYS A 57 0.86 -6.38 32.37
N CYS A 58 0.56 -7.67 32.53
CA CYS A 58 -0.76 -8.24 32.21
C CYS A 58 -1.46 -8.93 33.39
N ARG A 59 -0.81 -9.03 34.56
CA ARG A 59 -1.34 -9.53 35.85
C ARG A 59 -1.94 -10.96 35.87
N LEU A 60 -1.75 -11.78 34.83
CA LEU A 60 -2.19 -13.20 34.81
C LEU A 60 -1.04 -14.19 35.13
N ARG A 61 -1.38 -15.38 35.68
CA ARG A 61 -0.41 -16.43 36.07
C ARG A 61 0.22 -17.05 34.81
N VAL A 62 1.55 -17.07 34.80
CA VAL A 62 2.53 -17.85 34.01
C VAL A 62 2.18 -18.15 32.54
N LYS A 63 2.91 -17.47 31.64
CA LYS A 63 3.16 -17.80 30.22
C LYS A 63 1.92 -18.06 29.36
N CYS A 64 1.25 -16.98 28.99
CA CYS A 64 0.32 -16.93 27.87
C CYS A 64 1.03 -17.37 26.58
N ASP A 65 0.78 -18.59 26.11
CA ASP A 65 1.30 -19.15 24.86
C ASP A 65 0.54 -18.64 23.62
N GLN A 66 -0.13 -17.50 23.77
CA GLN A 66 -0.86 -16.85 22.69
C GLN A 66 0.09 -15.98 21.86
N SER A 67 -0.02 -16.11 20.54
CA SER A 67 0.82 -15.49 19.50
C SER A 67 0.84 -13.95 19.48
N TRP A 68 0.17 -13.28 20.42
CA TRP A 68 0.03 -11.83 20.50
C TRP A 68 0.48 -11.27 21.87
N CYS A 69 0.78 -12.11 22.85
CA CYS A 69 1.19 -11.66 24.19
C CYS A 69 2.66 -11.22 24.18
N GLY A 70 2.92 -9.91 24.05
CA GLY A 70 4.25 -9.28 24.14
C GLY A 70 4.93 -8.93 22.81
N LEU A 71 4.24 -9.08 21.68
CA LEU A 71 4.77 -8.88 20.32
C LEU A 71 4.55 -7.46 19.73
N THR A 72 4.19 -6.48 20.56
CA THR A 72 3.75 -5.15 20.07
C THR A 72 4.85 -4.12 19.88
N GLU A 73 6.12 -4.45 20.12
CA GLU A 73 7.21 -3.46 20.04
C GLU A 73 8.21 -3.80 18.94
N HIS A 74 8.24 -2.98 17.88
CA HIS A 74 9.28 -3.04 16.86
C HIS A 74 10.61 -2.61 17.49
N LYS A 75 11.55 -3.55 17.67
CA LYS A 75 12.90 -3.28 18.17
C LYS A 75 13.90 -3.20 17.03
N VAL A 76 14.26 -1.99 16.63
CA VAL A 76 15.28 -1.74 15.61
C VAL A 76 16.65 -2.02 16.22
N ASN A 77 17.36 -3.03 15.73
CA ASN A 77 18.71 -3.37 16.20
C ASN A 77 19.81 -3.25 15.12
N PHE A 78 19.41 -2.84 13.92
CA PHE A 78 20.28 -2.66 12.77
C PHE A 78 19.72 -1.56 11.87
N ALA A 79 20.56 -0.63 11.44
CA ALA A 79 20.22 0.36 10.43
C ALA A 79 21.44 0.66 9.56
N VAL A 80 21.22 0.91 8.27
CA VAL A 80 22.25 1.36 7.34
C VAL A 80 21.79 2.66 6.71
N LEU A 81 22.63 3.68 6.78
CA LEU A 81 22.44 4.96 6.13
C LEU A 81 23.43 5.09 4.98
N GLN A 82 22.94 5.47 3.81
CA GLN A 82 23.78 5.84 2.67
C GLN A 82 23.50 7.29 2.29
N SER A 83 24.55 8.12 2.21
CA SER A 83 24.45 9.54 1.89
C SER A 83 24.84 9.83 0.44
N SER A 84 24.13 10.78 -0.16
CA SER A 84 24.41 11.29 -1.50
C SER A 84 24.14 12.80 -1.53
N CYS A 85 25.00 13.56 -2.18
CA CYS A 85 24.84 15.00 -2.41
C CYS A 85 24.98 15.32 -3.88
N VAL A 86 24.66 16.54 -4.28
CA VAL A 86 24.73 17.01 -5.68
C VAL A 86 26.09 16.71 -6.33
N LYS A 87 27.19 16.77 -5.56
CA LYS A 87 28.54 16.49 -6.07
C LYS A 87 28.81 15.01 -6.39
N CYS A 88 28.14 14.08 -5.70
CA CYS A 88 28.37 12.63 -5.83
C CYS A 88 27.11 11.84 -6.19
N GLN A 89 26.07 12.51 -6.70
CA GLN A 89 24.78 11.89 -7.02
C GLN A 89 24.86 10.87 -8.17
N ASN A 90 25.83 11.06 -9.07
CA ASN A 90 26.07 10.17 -10.20
C ASN A 90 27.25 9.21 -9.95
N GLU A 91 27.87 9.27 -8.78
CA GLU A 91 28.96 8.35 -8.40
C GLU A 91 28.39 7.08 -7.80
N GLU A 92 28.98 5.95 -8.17
CA GLU A 92 28.61 4.64 -7.64
C GLU A 92 28.79 4.57 -6.12
N LEU A 93 27.82 3.93 -5.47
CA LEU A 93 27.70 3.92 -4.01
C LEU A 93 28.09 2.54 -3.47
N THR A 94 29.40 2.34 -3.32
CA THR A 94 29.99 1.14 -2.72
C THR A 94 30.22 1.34 -1.23
N LYS A 95 30.59 0.26 -0.51
CA LYS A 95 30.85 0.30 0.94
C LYS A 95 31.97 1.27 1.31
N ASP A 96 32.93 1.44 0.42
CA ASP A 96 34.12 2.27 0.61
C ASP A 96 34.01 3.65 -0.06
N SER A 97 32.88 3.98 -0.69
CA SER A 97 32.67 5.27 -1.33
C SER A 97 32.80 6.40 -0.31
N LYS A 98 33.71 7.35 -0.59
CA LYS A 98 33.98 8.52 0.27
C LYS A 98 33.49 9.81 -0.39
N CYS A 99 33.05 10.77 0.42
CA CYS A 99 32.70 12.11 -0.01
C CYS A 99 33.18 13.16 0.99
N ASN A 100 33.86 14.18 0.48
CA ASN A 100 34.31 15.32 1.29
C ASN A 100 33.13 16.18 1.78
N SER A 101 31.99 16.17 1.07
CA SER A 101 30.81 16.95 1.44
C SER A 101 29.84 16.17 2.34
N CYS A 102 29.27 15.05 1.88
CA CYS A 102 28.23 14.30 2.60
C CYS A 102 28.73 13.07 3.36
N GLY A 103 30.03 12.78 3.29
CA GLY A 103 30.63 11.66 4.00
C GLY A 103 30.67 11.87 5.52
N SER A 104 30.56 10.78 6.26
CA SER A 104 30.67 10.76 7.72
C SER A 104 31.98 11.37 8.23
N ARG A 105 31.96 11.85 9.47
CA ARG A 105 33.13 12.41 10.17
C ARG A 105 33.30 11.71 11.51
N CYS A 106 34.55 11.47 11.89
CA CYS A 106 34.87 11.01 13.25
C CYS A 106 34.62 12.12 14.27
N ASP A 107 34.58 11.77 15.56
CA ASP A 107 34.23 12.69 16.64
C ASP A 107 35.15 13.93 16.68
N THR A 108 36.44 13.73 16.42
CA THR A 108 37.43 14.82 16.34
C THR A 108 37.16 15.76 15.14
N CYS A 109 36.94 15.21 13.95
CA CYS A 109 36.69 16.01 12.74
C CYS A 109 35.30 16.66 12.72
N SER A 110 34.34 16.09 13.46
CA SER A 110 32.98 16.63 13.58
C SER A 110 32.96 17.99 14.29
N VAL A 111 33.82 18.17 15.30
CA VAL A 111 33.95 19.42 16.08
C VAL A 111 34.61 20.55 15.27
N LEU A 112 35.64 20.22 14.48
CA LEU A 112 36.40 21.18 13.66
C LEU A 112 35.58 21.81 12.52
N ARG A 113 34.51 21.13 12.09
CA ARG A 113 33.64 21.53 10.97
C ARG A 113 32.88 22.83 11.22
N LYS A 114 32.79 23.30 12.46
CA LYS A 114 32.12 24.57 12.81
C LYS A 114 32.94 25.82 12.45
N LYS A 115 34.22 25.71 12.07
CA LYS A 115 35.10 26.86 11.76
C LYS A 115 35.76 26.84 10.36
N LEU A 116 36.11 25.67 9.83
CA LEU A 116 36.54 25.42 8.43
C LEU A 116 36.10 24.01 8.04
N ILE A 117 36.00 23.67 6.74
CA ILE A 117 35.74 22.28 6.30
C ILE A 117 37.09 21.58 6.13
N PRO A 118 37.59 20.78 7.10
CA PRO A 118 38.83 20.06 6.92
C PRO A 118 38.57 18.86 6.01
N LEU A 119 39.58 18.48 5.23
CA LEU A 119 39.58 17.23 4.46
C LEU A 119 39.28 16.04 5.41
N PRO A 120 38.48 15.05 4.98
CA PRO A 120 38.26 13.86 5.77
C PRO A 120 39.58 13.13 6.01
N CYS A 121 39.78 12.66 7.24
CA CYS A 121 40.88 11.78 7.59
C CYS A 121 40.85 10.48 6.77
N GLU A 122 42.04 10.03 6.35
CA GLU A 122 42.22 9.03 5.28
C GLU A 122 41.47 7.71 5.52
N ASN A 123 41.38 7.23 6.76
CA ASN A 123 40.82 5.90 7.08
C ASN A 123 39.63 5.89 8.05
N ARG A 124 39.19 7.04 8.59
CA ARG A 124 38.10 7.10 9.58
C ARG A 124 36.98 8.08 9.21
N CYS A 125 37.11 8.77 8.08
CA CYS A 125 36.22 9.84 7.67
C CYS A 125 35.89 9.72 6.18
N GLY A 126 34.85 10.43 5.75
CA GLY A 126 34.46 10.54 4.36
C GLY A 126 33.50 9.44 3.90
N PHE A 127 33.35 8.32 4.62
CA PHE A 127 32.48 7.23 4.17
C PHE A 127 31.02 7.67 4.04
N ARG A 128 30.43 7.40 2.87
CA ARG A 128 29.02 7.68 2.55
C ARG A 128 28.07 6.65 3.17
N GLN A 129 28.56 5.46 3.49
CA GLN A 129 27.81 4.45 4.23
C GLN A 129 28.11 4.54 5.73
N ARG A 130 27.06 4.45 6.56
CA ARG A 130 27.17 4.29 8.00
C ARG A 130 26.27 3.17 8.49
N VAL A 131 26.80 2.29 9.33
CA VAL A 131 26.08 1.14 9.88
C VAL A 131 25.91 1.33 11.38
N PHE A 132 24.68 1.15 11.86
CA PHE A 132 24.30 1.22 13.27
C PHE A 132 23.90 -0.18 13.73
N ARG A 133 24.38 -0.60 14.90
CA ARG A 133 24.09 -1.92 15.49
C ARG A 133 23.88 -1.81 16.99
N GLY A 134 23.04 -2.66 17.55
CA GLY A 134 22.82 -2.77 19.00
C GLY A 134 21.42 -2.37 19.44
N LYS A 135 21.22 -2.16 20.74
CA LYS A 135 19.89 -1.87 21.32
C LYS A 135 19.45 -0.42 21.14
N ASP A 136 20.39 0.50 21.00
CA ASP A 136 20.14 1.95 20.91
C ASP A 136 20.26 2.49 19.47
N VAL A 137 19.99 1.65 18.47
CA VAL A 137 20.13 2.02 17.06
C VAL A 137 19.27 3.22 16.67
N PRO A 138 17.96 3.30 17.04
CA PRO A 138 17.16 4.48 16.75
C PRO A 138 17.79 5.78 17.25
N GLN A 139 18.35 5.75 18.46
CA GLN A 139 18.94 6.92 19.11
C GLN A 139 20.24 7.34 18.42
N GLN A 140 21.12 6.39 18.12
CA GLN A 140 22.37 6.65 17.39
C GLN A 140 22.08 7.18 15.98
N PHE A 141 21.10 6.59 15.30
CA PHE A 141 20.66 7.01 13.97
C PHE A 141 20.09 8.43 13.99
N CYS A 142 19.14 8.71 14.89
CA CYS A 142 18.52 10.03 15.01
C CYS A 142 19.55 11.10 15.39
N SER A 143 20.42 10.83 16.36
CA SER A 143 21.50 11.75 16.74
C SER A 143 22.42 12.08 15.57
N HIS A 144 22.67 11.10 14.68
CA HIS A 144 23.49 11.34 13.49
C HIS A 144 22.79 12.24 12.47
N ILE A 145 21.54 11.94 12.10
CA ILE A 145 20.82 12.69 11.04
C ILE A 145 20.42 14.11 11.48
N MET A 146 20.27 14.34 12.79
CA MET A 146 19.97 15.66 13.37
C MET A 146 21.22 16.52 13.58
N THR A 147 22.40 16.10 13.11
CA THR A 147 23.57 16.98 13.12
C THR A 147 23.31 18.14 12.13
N PRO A 148 23.37 19.43 12.53
CA PRO A 148 22.88 20.59 11.75
C PRO A 148 23.59 20.92 10.42
N CYS A 149 24.39 20.01 9.88
CA CYS A 149 25.28 20.28 8.77
C CYS A 149 24.70 20.02 7.37
N TYR A 150 23.43 19.62 7.24
CA TYR A 150 22.81 19.31 5.94
C TYR A 150 21.29 19.50 5.94
N LYS A 151 20.75 20.08 4.84
CA LYS A 151 19.35 19.87 4.45
C LYS A 151 19.21 18.43 3.99
N ASN A 152 18.51 17.61 4.77
CA ASN A 152 18.51 16.17 4.57
C ASN A 152 17.11 15.68 4.18
N THR A 153 17.04 14.96 3.07
CA THR A 153 15.88 14.12 2.75
C THR A 153 16.28 12.67 3.00
N VAL A 154 15.68 12.06 4.01
CA VAL A 154 15.83 10.64 4.34
C VAL A 154 14.70 9.88 3.65
N MET A 155 15.07 8.94 2.81
CA MET A 155 14.11 8.13 2.05
C MET A 155 14.31 6.66 2.40
N ALA A 156 13.25 5.99 2.81
CA ALA A 156 13.24 4.55 3.08
C ALA A 156 12.03 3.90 2.40
N HIS A 157 12.19 2.66 1.94
CA HIS A 157 11.13 1.95 1.24
C HIS A 157 10.18 1.25 2.21
N ASN A 158 8.89 1.61 2.16
CA ASN A 158 7.86 1.17 3.11
C ASN A 158 8.10 1.66 4.55
N ALA A 159 8.70 2.85 4.69
CA ALA A 159 8.96 3.49 5.97
C ALA A 159 7.69 3.67 6.81
N LYS A 160 6.54 3.88 6.16
CA LYS A 160 5.23 4.07 6.83
C LYS A 160 4.74 2.85 7.58
N GLY A 161 5.19 1.65 7.19
CA GLY A 161 4.81 0.41 7.84
C GLY A 161 5.61 0.12 9.10
N PHE A 162 6.84 0.64 9.19
CA PHE A 162 7.80 0.17 10.19
C PHE A 162 8.71 1.28 10.74
N ASP A 163 9.51 1.92 9.88
CA ASP A 163 10.67 2.72 10.29
C ASP A 163 10.31 4.10 10.86
N ASN A 164 9.19 4.69 10.43
CA ASN A 164 8.84 6.06 10.81
C ASN A 164 8.40 6.19 12.29
N TYR A 165 7.86 5.14 12.93
CA TYR A 165 7.44 5.23 14.33
C TYR A 165 8.62 5.29 15.32
N PRO A 166 9.63 4.38 15.25
CA PRO A 166 10.82 4.49 16.10
C PRO A 166 11.53 5.83 15.94
N ILE A 167 11.57 6.38 14.72
CA ILE A 167 12.15 7.70 14.43
C ILE A 167 11.33 8.80 15.12
N LEU A 168 10.01 8.82 14.92
CA LEU A 168 9.14 9.81 15.57
C LEU A 168 9.25 9.76 17.09
N ASN A 169 9.27 8.56 17.67
CA ASN A 169 9.41 8.39 19.11
C ASN A 169 10.74 8.93 19.62
N CYS A 170 11.84 8.65 18.91
CA CYS A 170 13.15 9.19 19.27
C CYS A 170 13.19 10.72 19.18
N LEU A 171 12.62 11.31 18.13
CA LEU A 171 12.55 12.76 17.96
C LEU A 171 11.80 13.42 19.13
N LEU A 172 10.63 12.88 19.50
CA LEU A 172 9.80 13.43 20.56
C LEU A 172 10.39 13.20 21.97
N GLU A 173 10.75 11.96 22.31
CA GLU A 173 11.11 11.60 23.70
C GLU A 173 12.55 11.94 24.06
N LYS A 174 13.50 11.74 23.13
CA LYS A 174 14.94 11.87 23.43
C LYS A 174 15.49 13.24 23.06
N HIS A 175 14.95 13.85 22.01
CA HIS A 175 15.46 15.11 21.50
C HIS A 175 14.49 16.28 21.72
N GLY A 176 13.24 16.03 22.12
CA GLY A 176 12.24 17.09 22.30
C GLY A 176 11.91 17.83 20.99
N VAL A 177 12.21 17.21 19.83
CA VAL A 177 12.02 17.79 18.51
C VAL A 177 10.72 17.29 17.92
N LYS A 178 9.76 18.19 17.76
CA LYS A 178 8.49 17.91 17.11
C LYS A 178 8.58 18.22 15.61
N PRO A 179 8.26 17.27 14.71
CA PRO A 179 8.07 17.58 13.29
C PRO A 179 6.96 18.62 13.11
N ASN A 180 7.21 19.66 12.33
CA ASN A 180 6.22 20.70 12.06
C ASN A 180 5.16 20.27 11.05
N LYS A 181 5.43 19.21 10.28
CA LYS A 181 4.43 18.60 9.38
C LYS A 181 4.55 17.09 9.44
N ILE A 182 3.42 16.42 9.68
CA ILE A 182 3.29 14.98 9.65
C ILE A 182 2.07 14.66 8.77
N ILE A 183 2.24 13.79 7.77
CA ILE A 183 1.13 13.28 6.96
C ILE A 183 0.96 11.81 7.30
N VAL A 184 -0.23 11.45 7.77
CA VAL A 184 -0.60 10.09 8.15
C VAL A 184 -1.70 9.54 7.25
N ASP A 185 -1.73 8.23 7.08
CA ASP A 185 -2.84 7.48 6.48
C ASP A 185 -3.26 6.38 7.46
N GLY A 186 -4.41 6.59 8.10
CA GLY A 186 -4.82 5.81 9.27
C GLY A 186 -3.79 5.92 10.39
N SER A 187 -3.22 4.78 10.79
CA SER A 187 -2.12 4.76 11.76
C SER A 187 -0.76 5.07 11.14
N LYS A 188 -0.58 4.90 9.83
CA LYS A 188 0.72 4.88 9.14
C LYS A 188 1.27 6.28 8.89
N ILE A 189 2.56 6.50 9.13
CA ILE A 189 3.21 7.80 8.93
C ILE A 189 3.86 7.84 7.55
N ASN A 190 3.30 8.58 6.60
CA ASN A 190 3.80 8.65 5.21
C ASN A 190 4.92 9.67 5.02
N TYR A 191 4.88 10.76 5.79
CA TYR A 191 5.76 11.91 5.64
C TYR A 191 5.96 12.56 7.00
N MET A 192 7.19 12.97 7.29
CA MET A 192 7.51 13.85 8.42
C MET A 192 8.49 14.91 7.97
N HIS A 193 8.32 16.13 8.44
CA HIS A 193 9.25 17.22 8.20
C HIS A 193 9.53 18.00 9.47
N VAL A 194 10.79 18.37 9.67
CA VAL A 194 11.32 19.06 10.84
C VAL A 194 12.03 20.34 10.39
N SER A 195 11.38 21.48 10.58
CA SER A 195 11.87 22.79 10.12
C SER A 195 12.84 23.49 11.09
N LYS A 196 12.74 23.24 12.41
CA LYS A 196 13.54 23.95 13.43
C LYS A 196 15.04 23.66 13.31
N GLY A 197 15.76 24.50 12.55
CA GLY A 197 17.23 24.51 12.46
C GLY A 197 17.87 23.30 11.76
N LEU A 198 17.08 22.35 11.26
CA LEU A 198 17.56 21.09 10.68
C LEU A 198 17.09 20.85 9.23
N ASP A 199 15.94 21.38 8.82
CA ASP A 199 15.34 21.18 7.48
C ASP A 199 15.40 19.70 7.03
N LEU A 200 14.89 18.81 7.89
CA LEU A 200 14.98 17.35 7.76
C LEU A 200 13.63 16.78 7.32
N THR A 201 13.61 16.04 6.21
CA THR A 201 12.41 15.44 5.63
C THR A 201 12.53 13.92 5.59
N PHE A 202 11.51 13.20 6.06
CA PHE A 202 11.39 11.75 5.96
C PHE A 202 10.32 11.39 4.93
N LEU A 203 10.71 10.59 3.94
CA LEU A 203 9.86 10.14 2.85
C LEU A 203 9.79 8.61 2.81
N ASP A 204 8.59 8.10 2.57
CA ASP A 204 8.40 6.71 2.16
C ASP A 204 8.47 6.58 0.64
N SER A 205 9.45 5.85 0.13
CA SER A 205 9.58 5.61 -1.32
C SER A 205 8.45 4.76 -1.90
N LEU A 206 7.72 3.98 -1.10
CA LEU A 206 6.59 3.17 -1.55
C LEU A 206 5.43 4.04 -2.07
N ASN A 207 5.36 5.31 -1.65
CA ASN A 207 4.37 6.25 -2.19
C ASN A 207 4.64 6.64 -3.65
N PHE A 208 5.90 6.55 -4.10
CA PHE A 208 6.34 6.89 -5.47
C PHE A 208 6.65 5.63 -6.30
N ILE A 209 7.16 4.58 -5.66
CA ILE A 209 7.56 3.30 -6.24
C ILE A 209 6.66 2.24 -5.63
N GLN A 210 5.43 2.12 -6.14
CA GLN A 210 4.38 1.22 -5.63
C GLN A 210 4.64 -0.26 -6.00
N MET A 211 5.82 -0.78 -5.63
CA MET A 211 6.19 -2.18 -5.81
C MET A 211 7.03 -2.64 -4.63
N LYS A 212 7.15 -3.97 -4.45
CA LYS A 212 8.02 -4.54 -3.41
C LYS A 212 9.49 -4.16 -3.66
N LEU A 213 10.23 -3.88 -2.59
CA LEU A 213 11.68 -3.64 -2.65
C LEU A 213 12.46 -4.72 -3.44
N SER A 214 12.03 -5.98 -3.36
CA SER A 214 12.66 -7.09 -4.10
C SER A 214 12.50 -7.00 -5.62
N LYS A 215 11.51 -6.25 -6.12
CA LYS A 215 11.27 -6.04 -7.55
C LYS A 215 12.00 -4.81 -8.11
N ILE A 216 12.50 -3.92 -7.24
CA ILE A 216 13.23 -2.71 -7.65
C ILE A 216 14.48 -3.04 -8.50
N PRO A 217 15.32 -4.04 -8.17
CA PRO A 217 16.52 -4.33 -8.95
C PRO A 217 16.21 -4.69 -10.40
N GLU A 218 15.25 -5.58 -10.61
CA GLU A 218 14.75 -5.93 -11.94
C GLU A 218 14.15 -4.71 -12.64
N CYS A 219 13.38 -3.88 -11.91
CA CYS A 219 12.72 -2.70 -12.45
C CYS A 219 13.68 -1.64 -13.01
N PHE A 220 14.86 -1.50 -12.41
CA PHE A 220 15.88 -0.52 -12.80
C PHE A 220 17.09 -1.15 -13.51
N GLY A 221 17.02 -2.43 -13.88
CA GLY A 221 18.12 -3.14 -14.57
C GLY A 221 19.37 -3.33 -13.71
N LEU A 222 19.23 -3.32 -12.37
CA LEU A 222 20.32 -3.50 -11.42
C LEU A 222 20.64 -5.00 -11.29
N ARG A 223 21.79 -5.43 -11.79
CA ARG A 223 22.20 -6.85 -11.84
C ARG A 223 22.80 -7.36 -10.53
N GLU A 224 23.27 -6.47 -9.66
CA GLU A 224 24.14 -6.82 -8.52
C GLU A 224 23.46 -6.68 -7.14
N VAL A 225 22.28 -6.07 -7.07
CA VAL A 225 21.65 -5.70 -5.79
C VAL A 225 20.34 -6.47 -5.63
N THR A 226 20.37 -7.76 -5.34
CA THR A 226 19.15 -8.50 -4.98
C THR A 226 18.88 -8.34 -3.48
N LYS A 227 17.62 -8.05 -3.12
CA LYS A 227 17.21 -8.06 -1.70
C LYS A 227 17.42 -9.47 -1.15
N GLY A 228 18.40 -9.65 -0.26
CA GLY A 228 18.59 -10.90 0.46
C GLY A 228 17.36 -11.26 1.30
N TYR A 229 17.13 -12.55 1.52
CA TYR A 229 16.12 -13.01 2.45
C TYR A 229 16.63 -12.81 3.88
N PHE A 230 16.06 -11.85 4.60
CA PHE A 230 16.26 -11.72 6.04
C PHE A 230 15.08 -12.40 6.72
N PRO A 231 15.28 -13.49 7.49
CA PRO A 231 14.17 -14.17 8.15
C PRO A 231 13.50 -13.19 9.12
N HIS A 232 12.25 -12.82 8.83
CA HIS A 232 11.43 -12.17 9.83
C HIS A 232 11.39 -13.11 11.05
N LEU A 233 11.61 -12.55 12.25
CA LEU A 233 11.73 -13.26 13.53
C LEU A 233 13.12 -13.82 13.88
N PHE A 234 14.19 -13.55 13.12
CA PHE A 234 15.56 -13.95 13.51
C PHE A 234 16.05 -13.32 14.85
N ASN A 235 15.30 -12.34 15.39
CA ASN A 235 15.52 -11.74 16.72
C ASN A 235 14.52 -12.20 17.80
N THR A 236 13.62 -13.15 17.51
CA THR A 236 12.59 -13.61 18.45
C THR A 236 12.30 -15.09 18.23
N GLY A 237 12.63 -15.94 19.21
CA GLY A 237 12.60 -17.39 19.09
C GLY A 237 11.21 -18.05 19.10
N LYS A 238 10.26 -17.60 18.26
CA LYS A 238 9.02 -18.35 17.96
C LYS A 238 8.51 -17.99 16.55
N SER A 239 8.29 -19.02 15.74
CA SER A 239 7.54 -18.98 14.47
C SER A 239 6.22 -19.73 14.70
N ILE A 240 5.10 -19.30 14.09
CA ILE A 240 3.98 -20.17 13.63
C ILE A 240 3.00 -19.34 12.77
N VAL A 241 2.54 -19.97 11.68
CA VAL A 241 1.46 -19.55 10.76
C VAL A 241 0.12 -20.15 11.24
N SER A 242 -0.99 -19.41 11.17
CA SER A 242 -2.34 -19.97 11.40
C SER A 242 -3.26 -19.80 10.19
N ARG A 243 -4.09 -20.82 9.93
CA ARG A 243 -5.11 -20.91 8.87
C ARG A 243 -6.48 -21.17 9.53
N SER A 244 -7.51 -20.49 9.06
CA SER A 244 -8.90 -20.94 9.14
C SER A 244 -9.68 -20.35 7.96
N VAL A 245 -10.47 -21.16 7.26
CA VAL A 245 -11.42 -20.72 6.22
C VAL A 245 -12.82 -21.21 6.63
N SER A 246 -13.77 -20.29 6.70
CA SER A 246 -15.21 -20.59 6.81
C SER A 246 -15.85 -20.55 5.43
N ARG A 247 -16.63 -21.58 5.08
CA ARG A 247 -17.49 -21.57 3.88
C ARG A 247 -18.72 -20.69 4.14
N TYR A 248 -19.06 -19.83 3.19
CA TYR A 248 -20.40 -19.25 3.07
C TYR A 248 -21.23 -20.17 2.17
N THR A 249 -22.35 -20.69 2.68
CA THR A 249 -23.39 -21.31 1.87
C THR A 249 -24.43 -20.26 1.52
N GLU A 250 -24.54 -19.92 0.24
CA GLU A 250 -25.64 -19.08 -0.25
C GLU A 250 -26.96 -19.84 -0.16
N ASN A 251 -27.95 -19.23 0.51
CA ASN A 251 -29.31 -19.74 0.54
C ASN A 251 -29.97 -19.41 -0.82
N GLN A 252 -29.96 -20.36 -1.74
CA GLN A 252 -30.74 -20.33 -3.00
C GLN A 252 -32.25 -20.57 -2.78
N ARG A 253 -32.83 -20.05 -1.68
CA ARG A 253 -34.27 -20.13 -1.44
C ARG A 253 -34.93 -18.83 -1.93
N SER A 254 -36.13 -18.93 -2.47
CA SER A 254 -36.97 -17.77 -2.78
C SER A 254 -37.08 -16.87 -1.55
N CYS A 255 -36.67 -15.61 -1.68
CA CYS A 255 -36.72 -14.68 -0.56
C CYS A 255 -38.18 -14.41 -0.20
N ILE A 256 -38.55 -14.71 1.04
CA ILE A 256 -39.86 -14.35 1.63
C ILE A 256 -39.89 -12.91 2.16
N CYS A 257 -38.88 -12.10 1.81
CA CYS A 257 -38.74 -10.74 2.28
C CYS A 257 -39.70 -9.79 1.53
N THR A 258 -40.38 -8.93 2.29
CA THR A 258 -41.23 -7.87 1.73
C THR A 258 -40.44 -6.93 0.82
N ASP A 259 -41.10 -6.27 -0.14
CA ASP A 259 -40.49 -5.29 -1.04
C ASP A 259 -39.72 -4.19 -0.30
N SER A 260 -40.22 -3.75 0.86
CA SER A 260 -39.52 -2.77 1.70
C SER A 260 -38.15 -3.26 2.16
N ASN A 261 -38.02 -4.55 2.50
CA ASN A 261 -36.77 -5.15 2.95
C ASN A 261 -35.81 -5.46 1.78
N ARG A 262 -36.33 -5.46 0.54
CA ARG A 262 -35.54 -5.58 -0.70
C ARG A 262 -35.17 -4.24 -1.31
N SER A 263 -35.74 -3.15 -0.81
CA SER A 263 -35.47 -1.80 -1.32
C SER A 263 -34.11 -1.30 -0.85
N MET A 264 -33.41 -0.59 -1.74
CA MET A 264 -32.14 0.06 -1.44
C MET A 264 -32.31 1.57 -1.59
N ILE A 265 -31.71 2.34 -0.68
CA ILE A 265 -31.63 3.80 -0.75
C ILE A 265 -30.16 4.16 -0.93
N GLY A 266 -29.87 5.02 -1.89
CA GLY A 266 -28.51 5.37 -2.28
C GLY A 266 -28.49 6.44 -3.37
N THR A 267 -27.30 6.67 -3.89
CA THR A 267 -27.03 7.64 -4.94
C THR A 267 -26.32 6.92 -6.07
N TRP A 268 -26.85 7.02 -7.28
CA TRP A 268 -26.36 6.29 -8.44
C TRP A 268 -26.29 7.20 -9.65
N CYS A 269 -25.34 6.90 -10.53
CA CYS A 269 -25.34 7.49 -11.86
C CYS A 269 -26.48 6.88 -12.68
N ILE A 270 -27.13 7.69 -13.53
CA ILE A 270 -28.27 7.25 -14.37
C ILE A 270 -27.97 5.95 -15.16
N PRO A 271 -26.79 5.75 -15.77
CA PRO A 271 -26.50 4.52 -16.51
C PRO A 271 -26.58 3.24 -15.65
N GLU A 272 -26.25 3.29 -14.36
CA GLU A 272 -26.41 2.14 -13.46
C GLU A 272 -27.88 1.85 -13.16
N LEU A 273 -28.70 2.89 -13.04
CA LEU A 273 -30.14 2.75 -12.84
C LEU A 273 -30.82 2.18 -14.10
N GLU A 274 -30.39 2.61 -15.29
CA GLU A 274 -30.87 2.07 -16.56
C GLU A 274 -30.51 0.58 -16.71
N LEU A 275 -29.27 0.21 -16.35
CA LEU A 275 -28.86 -1.19 -16.29
C LEU A 275 -29.68 -1.98 -15.27
N ALA A 276 -29.89 -1.46 -14.06
CA ALA A 276 -30.73 -2.13 -13.07
C ALA A 276 -32.16 -2.33 -13.59
N ARG A 277 -32.75 -1.33 -14.26
CA ARG A 277 -34.09 -1.45 -14.87
C ARG A 277 -34.15 -2.53 -15.94
N SER A 278 -33.13 -2.65 -16.79
CA SER A 278 -33.08 -3.71 -17.80
C SER A 278 -32.98 -5.11 -17.16
N LYS A 279 -32.51 -5.19 -15.91
CA LYS A 279 -32.48 -6.40 -15.08
C LYS A 279 -33.72 -6.61 -14.21
N GLY A 280 -34.78 -5.82 -14.43
CA GLY A 280 -36.07 -5.99 -13.76
C GLY A 280 -36.20 -5.26 -12.42
N TYR A 281 -35.20 -4.46 -12.02
CA TYR A 281 -35.34 -3.61 -10.83
C TYR A 281 -36.30 -2.46 -11.08
N ARG A 282 -37.00 -2.04 -10.02
CA ARG A 282 -37.97 -0.95 -10.05
C ARG A 282 -37.51 0.23 -9.21
N ILE A 283 -37.58 1.43 -9.79
CA ILE A 283 -37.37 2.67 -9.05
C ILE A 283 -38.65 2.98 -8.27
N LEU A 284 -38.57 2.97 -6.95
CA LEU A 284 -39.72 3.22 -6.06
C LEU A 284 -39.93 4.72 -5.81
N LYS A 285 -38.83 5.46 -5.59
CA LYS A 285 -38.85 6.88 -5.27
C LYS A 285 -37.56 7.55 -5.71
N ILE A 286 -37.68 8.77 -6.22
CA ILE A 286 -36.56 9.65 -6.55
C ILE A 286 -36.64 10.84 -5.59
N TYR A 287 -35.52 11.16 -4.94
CA TYR A 287 -35.43 12.28 -4.00
C TYR A 287 -34.86 13.54 -4.67
N GLU A 288 -33.81 13.36 -5.48
CA GLU A 288 -33.07 14.44 -6.12
C GLU A 288 -32.44 13.94 -7.43
N ILE A 289 -32.36 14.82 -8.43
CA ILE A 289 -31.68 14.54 -9.70
C ILE A 289 -30.75 15.72 -10.01
N TYR A 290 -29.48 15.40 -10.25
CA TYR A 290 -28.51 16.34 -10.82
C TYR A 290 -28.47 16.13 -12.33
N ASN A 291 -28.95 17.13 -13.08
CA ASN A 291 -28.94 17.10 -14.55
C ASN A 291 -27.75 17.91 -15.08
N ILE A 292 -26.97 17.32 -15.99
CA ILE A 292 -25.84 17.97 -16.66
C ILE A 292 -26.27 18.23 -18.10
N ALA A 293 -26.50 19.50 -18.44
CA ALA A 293 -27.09 19.90 -19.72
C ALA A 293 -26.20 19.60 -20.93
N GLU A 294 -24.88 19.65 -20.75
CA GLU A 294 -23.90 19.46 -21.82
C GLU A 294 -22.94 18.33 -21.47
N THR A 295 -22.76 17.40 -22.41
CA THR A 295 -21.81 16.30 -22.28
C THR A 295 -20.93 16.21 -23.50
N LYS A 296 -19.62 16.05 -23.30
CA LYS A 296 -18.68 15.69 -24.36
C LYS A 296 -18.42 14.19 -24.31
N ILE A 297 -18.68 13.51 -25.41
CA ILE A 297 -18.48 12.06 -25.56
C ILE A 297 -17.29 11.86 -26.50
N TYR A 298 -16.32 11.07 -26.05
CA TYR A 298 -15.19 10.67 -26.89
C TYR A 298 -15.67 9.71 -27.98
N ASP A 299 -15.36 10.03 -29.23
CA ASP A 299 -15.64 9.17 -30.37
C ASP A 299 -14.39 8.35 -30.71
N ARG A 300 -14.52 7.02 -30.55
CA ARG A 300 -13.44 6.06 -30.82
C ARG A 300 -13.12 5.94 -32.31
N GLN A 301 -14.05 6.23 -33.20
CA GLN A 301 -13.83 6.13 -34.65
C GLN A 301 -13.00 7.32 -35.16
N THR A 302 -13.33 8.53 -34.70
CA THR A 302 -12.62 9.75 -35.09
C THR A 302 -11.43 10.09 -34.20
N GLY A 303 -11.32 9.45 -33.03
CA GLY A 303 -10.26 9.67 -32.04
C GLY A 303 -10.32 11.05 -31.39
N LYS A 304 -11.50 11.68 -31.35
CA LYS A 304 -11.70 13.08 -30.96
C LYS A 304 -12.90 13.26 -30.03
N GLY A 305 -13.00 14.46 -29.44
CA GLY A 305 -14.18 14.89 -28.67
C GLY A 305 -14.13 14.53 -27.17
N GLY A 306 -13.09 13.84 -26.72
CA GLY A 306 -12.86 13.56 -25.31
C GLY A 306 -12.24 14.75 -24.59
N LEU A 307 -12.63 15.00 -23.34
CA LEU A 307 -12.01 16.05 -22.53
C LEU A 307 -10.58 15.68 -22.10
N PHE A 308 -10.26 14.39 -22.04
CA PHE A 308 -9.02 13.85 -21.48
C PHE A 308 -8.20 13.03 -22.47
N ASP A 309 -8.56 13.07 -23.75
CA ASP A 309 -7.91 12.30 -24.81
C ASP A 309 -6.39 12.57 -24.88
N GLY A 310 -5.97 13.84 -24.90
CA GLY A 310 -4.55 14.20 -24.93
C GLY A 310 -3.76 13.68 -23.73
N TYR A 311 -4.35 13.73 -22.52
CA TYR A 311 -3.74 13.21 -21.31
C TYR A 311 -3.61 11.68 -21.36
N VAL A 312 -4.71 10.99 -21.65
CA VAL A 312 -4.76 9.53 -21.70
C VAL A 312 -3.83 8.99 -22.80
N ASN A 313 -3.85 9.59 -23.98
CA ASN A 313 -3.01 9.18 -25.11
C ASN A 313 -1.52 9.36 -24.81
N LEU A 314 -1.13 10.46 -24.15
CA LEU A 314 0.27 10.69 -23.75
C LEU A 314 0.77 9.59 -22.80
N PHE A 315 0.03 9.31 -21.73
CA PHE A 315 0.47 8.34 -20.72
C PHE A 315 0.29 6.89 -21.18
N LEU A 316 -0.68 6.59 -22.05
CA LEU A 316 -0.77 5.29 -22.71
C LEU A 316 0.42 5.05 -23.64
N LYS A 317 0.80 6.05 -24.45
CA LYS A 317 2.00 6.00 -25.29
C LYS A 317 3.25 5.69 -24.46
N LEU A 318 3.49 6.49 -23.41
CA LEU A 318 4.65 6.29 -22.53
C LEU A 318 4.64 4.92 -21.86
N LYS A 319 3.47 4.47 -21.38
CA LYS A 319 3.29 3.15 -20.77
C LYS A 319 3.60 2.03 -21.77
N GLN A 320 3.17 2.17 -23.02
CA GLN A 320 3.36 1.16 -24.06
C GLN A 320 4.81 1.10 -24.54
N GLU A 321 5.42 2.24 -24.85
CA GLU A 321 6.84 2.34 -25.24
C GLU A 321 7.75 1.77 -24.15
N ALA A 322 7.47 2.08 -22.88
CA ALA A 322 8.22 1.56 -21.74
C ALA A 322 8.01 0.06 -21.46
N SER A 323 7.07 -0.60 -22.14
CA SER A 323 6.88 -2.05 -22.01
C SER A 323 7.88 -2.84 -22.84
N GLY A 324 8.46 -2.21 -23.86
CA GLY A 324 9.22 -2.90 -24.90
C GLY A 324 8.31 -3.62 -25.89
N PHE A 325 8.92 -4.22 -26.91
CA PHE A 325 8.21 -5.04 -27.88
C PHE A 325 7.69 -6.33 -27.24
N PRO A 326 6.52 -6.85 -27.67
CA PRO A 326 6.07 -8.19 -27.33
C PRO A 326 7.12 -9.25 -27.70
N SER A 327 7.14 -10.38 -26.98
CA SER A 327 8.06 -11.49 -27.26
C SER A 327 7.88 -12.09 -28.66
N GLU A 328 6.70 -11.93 -29.25
CA GLU A 328 6.37 -12.40 -30.60
C GLU A 328 6.96 -11.52 -31.72
N CYS A 329 7.45 -10.32 -31.38
CA CYS A 329 8.01 -9.37 -32.34
C CYS A 329 9.53 -9.48 -32.41
N GLU A 330 10.04 -10.56 -33.02
CA GLU A 330 11.49 -10.79 -33.17
C GLU A 330 12.07 -10.09 -34.41
N THR A 331 11.31 -10.05 -35.50
CA THR A 331 11.73 -9.47 -36.78
C THR A 331 11.39 -7.98 -36.89
N GLU A 332 12.15 -7.26 -37.72
CA GLU A 332 11.89 -5.84 -37.99
C GLU A 332 10.51 -5.59 -38.59
N GLN A 333 10.03 -6.50 -39.46
CA GLN A 333 8.68 -6.42 -40.02
C GLN A 333 7.62 -6.50 -38.92
N GLN A 334 7.73 -7.47 -38.00
CA GLN A 334 6.78 -7.64 -36.90
C GLN A 334 6.77 -6.42 -35.94
N LYS A 335 7.92 -5.78 -35.73
CA LYS A 335 7.99 -4.54 -34.93
C LYS A 335 7.28 -3.39 -35.61
N MET A 336 7.43 -3.23 -36.93
CA MET A 336 6.73 -2.21 -37.71
C MET A 336 5.22 -2.47 -37.76
N ASP A 337 4.82 -3.74 -37.97
CA ASP A 337 3.43 -4.16 -37.97
C ASP A 337 2.77 -3.88 -36.62
N TYR A 338 3.47 -4.15 -35.51
CA TYR A 338 3.01 -3.84 -34.16
C TYR A 338 2.76 -2.33 -33.96
N ILE A 339 3.66 -1.46 -34.44
CA ILE A 339 3.47 0.00 -34.36
C ILE A 339 2.27 0.43 -35.20
N ALA A 340 2.14 -0.09 -36.41
CA ALA A 340 1.02 0.21 -37.31
C ALA A 340 -0.32 -0.25 -36.72
N ASP A 341 -0.37 -1.44 -36.12
CA ASP A 341 -1.56 -1.99 -35.47
C ASP A 341 -1.96 -1.18 -34.24
N TYR A 342 -0.99 -0.74 -33.43
CA TYR A 342 -1.28 0.12 -32.28
C TYR A 342 -1.81 1.48 -32.72
N ALA A 343 -1.22 2.08 -33.77
CA ALA A 343 -1.73 3.33 -34.34
C ALA A 343 -3.13 3.17 -34.92
N LYS A 344 -3.43 2.04 -35.58
CA LYS A 344 -4.75 1.75 -36.15
C LYS A 344 -5.82 1.54 -35.08
N LYS A 345 -5.51 0.83 -34.00
CA LYS A 345 -6.49 0.45 -32.96
C LYS A 345 -6.68 1.52 -31.87
N GLU A 346 -5.61 2.19 -31.47
CA GLU A 346 -5.63 3.19 -30.40
C GLU A 346 -5.55 4.64 -30.90
N GLY A 347 -5.22 4.85 -32.18
CA GLY A 347 -4.96 6.20 -32.70
C GLY A 347 -3.65 6.81 -32.19
N ILE A 348 -2.77 6.00 -31.59
CA ILE A 348 -1.53 6.44 -30.96
C ILE A 348 -0.34 5.93 -31.77
N LEU A 349 0.45 6.85 -32.33
CA LEU A 349 1.70 6.51 -33.00
C LEU A 349 2.82 6.33 -31.98
N LEU A 350 3.34 5.10 -31.86
CA LEU A 350 4.50 4.78 -31.03
C LEU A 350 5.81 5.17 -31.75
N ASP A 351 6.80 5.59 -30.98
CA ASP A 351 8.13 5.92 -31.49
C ASP A 351 9.06 4.71 -31.40
N TYR A 352 9.47 4.16 -32.55
CA TYR A 352 10.27 2.93 -32.65
C TYR A 352 11.50 2.97 -31.73
N ASP A 353 12.24 4.09 -31.73
CA ASP A 353 13.46 4.22 -30.95
C ASP A 353 13.21 4.31 -29.45
N LYS A 354 11.99 4.63 -29.01
CA LYS A 354 11.61 4.73 -27.61
C LYS A 354 11.01 3.44 -27.05
N ILE A 355 10.66 2.46 -27.90
CA ILE A 355 10.11 1.18 -27.45
C ILE A 355 11.23 0.35 -26.82
N ARG A 356 11.34 0.43 -25.49
CA ARG A 356 12.38 -0.23 -24.70
C ARG A 356 11.79 -0.64 -23.36
N LYS A 357 12.07 -1.87 -22.92
CA LYS A 357 11.63 -2.34 -21.61
C LYS A 357 12.22 -1.47 -20.51
N ASN A 358 11.37 -0.64 -19.91
CA ASN A 358 11.68 0.27 -18.81
C ASN A 358 10.57 0.17 -17.76
N PRO A 359 10.67 -0.81 -16.84
CA PRO A 359 9.62 -1.06 -15.85
C PRO A 359 9.35 0.15 -14.94
N GLY A 360 10.36 0.98 -14.67
CA GLY A 360 10.21 2.19 -13.84
C GLY A 360 9.34 3.25 -14.53
N LEU A 361 9.68 3.60 -15.77
CA LEU A 361 8.89 4.54 -16.58
C LEU A 361 7.48 4.02 -16.84
N ARG A 362 7.35 2.72 -17.10
CA ARG A 362 6.04 2.06 -17.25
C ARG A 362 5.18 2.21 -16.00
N ASN A 363 5.77 2.03 -14.82
CA ASN A 363 5.05 2.20 -13.56
C ASN A 363 4.62 3.66 -13.35
N LEU A 364 5.51 4.62 -13.61
CA LEU A 364 5.18 6.04 -13.50
C LEU A 364 4.03 6.43 -14.44
N ALA A 365 4.07 6.00 -15.70
CA ALA A 365 3.00 6.25 -16.66
C ALA A 365 1.67 5.60 -16.21
N LYS A 366 1.71 4.38 -15.66
CA LYS A 366 0.54 3.71 -15.07
C LYS A 366 -0.02 4.49 -13.87
N ILE A 367 0.85 4.99 -12.98
CA ILE A 367 0.44 5.80 -11.82
C ILE A 367 -0.25 7.08 -12.28
N CYS A 368 0.26 7.76 -13.32
CA CYS A 368 -0.38 8.95 -13.87
C CYS A 368 -1.80 8.65 -14.37
N LEU A 369 -1.98 7.58 -15.15
CA LEU A 369 -3.31 7.13 -15.60
C LEU A 369 -4.26 6.82 -14.43
N ASN A 370 -3.78 6.08 -13.43
CA ASN A 370 -4.63 5.63 -12.32
C ASN A 370 -4.92 6.72 -11.28
N SER A 371 -3.97 7.63 -11.03
CA SER A 371 -4.14 8.69 -10.02
C SER A 371 -4.98 9.85 -10.55
N PHE A 372 -5.08 10.01 -11.87
CA PHE A 372 -5.78 11.11 -12.51
C PHE A 372 -7.26 11.19 -12.12
N TRP A 373 -7.99 10.07 -12.25
CA TRP A 373 -9.41 10.05 -11.88
C TRP A 373 -9.63 10.11 -10.36
N GLY A 374 -8.73 9.49 -9.58
CA GLY A 374 -8.78 9.50 -8.12
C GLY A 374 -8.66 10.92 -7.55
N LYS A 375 -7.92 11.80 -8.23
CA LYS A 375 -7.80 13.21 -7.86
C LYS A 375 -9.14 13.94 -7.92
N PHE A 376 -9.99 13.67 -8.91
CA PHE A 376 -11.33 14.29 -8.99
C PHE A 376 -12.26 13.88 -7.86
N GLY A 377 -12.09 12.66 -7.32
CA GLY A 377 -12.85 12.13 -6.19
C GLY A 377 -12.21 12.40 -4.82
N GLN A 378 -11.15 13.23 -4.77
CA GLN A 378 -10.43 13.49 -3.53
C GLN A 378 -11.34 14.17 -2.51
N ARG A 379 -11.39 13.61 -1.30
CA ARG A 379 -12.07 14.25 -0.16
C ARG A 379 -11.25 15.47 0.29
N LEU A 380 -11.89 16.63 0.32
CA LEU A 380 -11.26 17.88 0.75
C LEU A 380 -11.07 17.95 2.26
N ASN A 381 -12.02 17.38 3.01
CA ASN A 381 -11.97 17.31 4.46
C ASN A 381 -11.52 15.93 4.92
N MET A 382 -10.21 15.76 5.00
CA MET A 382 -9.58 14.56 5.56
C MET A 382 -9.30 14.76 7.04
N LYS A 383 -9.32 13.66 7.80
CA LYS A 383 -8.96 13.67 9.22
C LYS A 383 -7.54 14.20 9.39
N GLN A 384 -7.41 15.33 10.06
CA GLN A 384 -6.13 15.94 10.40
C GLN A 384 -5.65 15.38 11.75
N THR A 385 -4.35 15.18 11.87
CA THR A 385 -3.72 14.74 13.11
C THR A 385 -2.72 15.79 13.55
N THR A 386 -2.85 16.28 14.78
CA THR A 386 -1.89 17.22 15.37
C THR A 386 -1.40 16.70 16.71
N PHE A 387 -0.09 16.78 16.93
CA PHE A 387 0.54 16.43 18.19
C PHE A 387 0.75 17.69 19.01
N PHE A 388 0.62 17.62 20.33
CA PHE A 388 0.91 18.70 21.26
C PHE A 388 1.84 18.17 22.33
N THR A 389 2.85 18.96 22.68
CA THR A 389 3.70 18.68 23.84
C THR A 389 3.22 19.45 25.06
N GLU A 390 3.74 19.11 26.24
CA GLU A 390 3.45 19.81 27.50
C GLU A 390 3.60 21.35 27.39
N ASN A 391 4.63 21.82 26.68
CA ASN A 391 4.90 23.24 26.45
C ASN A 391 3.94 23.92 25.45
N GLU A 392 3.00 23.18 24.86
CA GLU A 392 2.02 23.66 23.87
C GLU A 392 0.58 23.43 24.34
N ALA A 393 0.37 23.32 25.66
CA ALA A 393 -0.96 23.18 26.25
C ALA A 393 -1.90 24.31 25.83
N ASP A 394 -1.38 25.54 25.72
CA ASP A 394 -2.11 26.70 25.19
C ASP A 394 -2.66 26.45 23.79
N LYS A 395 -1.84 25.93 22.87
CA LYS A 395 -2.25 25.61 21.49
C LYS A 395 -3.24 24.45 21.44
N PHE A 396 -3.10 23.48 22.35
CA PHE A 396 -4.06 22.40 22.48
C PHE A 396 -5.44 22.96 22.87
N PHE A 397 -5.52 23.83 23.88
CA PHE A 397 -6.78 24.48 24.26
C PHE A 397 -7.31 25.44 23.20
N GLN A 398 -6.43 26.14 22.46
CA GLN A 398 -6.82 26.93 21.29
C GLN A 398 -7.47 26.07 20.22
N LEU A 399 -6.90 24.88 19.90
CA LEU A 399 -7.51 23.95 18.94
C LEU A 399 -8.88 23.46 19.41
N LEU A 400 -9.01 23.11 20.70
CA LEU A 400 -10.29 22.68 21.28
C LEU A 400 -11.36 23.78 21.26
N SER A 401 -10.93 25.03 21.29
CA SER A 401 -11.81 26.20 21.32
C SER A 401 -12.00 26.84 19.94
N ASP A 402 -11.33 26.34 18.90
CA ASP A 402 -11.42 26.90 17.54
C ASP A 402 -12.76 26.50 16.92
N PRO A 403 -13.68 27.46 16.66
CA PRO A 403 -14.99 27.15 16.07
C PRO A 403 -14.89 26.63 14.63
N LYS A 404 -13.72 26.72 14.00
CA LYS A 404 -13.47 26.18 12.66
C LYS A 404 -13.09 24.70 12.69
N LYS A 405 -12.72 24.16 13.86
CA LYS A 405 -12.19 22.80 14.00
C LYS A 405 -13.16 21.92 14.77
N ASP A 406 -13.44 20.76 14.20
CA ASP A 406 -14.26 19.71 14.82
C ASP A 406 -13.32 18.64 15.39
N VAL A 407 -12.96 18.78 16.66
CA VAL A 407 -12.08 17.83 17.37
C VAL A 407 -12.88 16.61 17.79
N ARG A 408 -12.51 15.44 17.25
CA ARG A 408 -13.25 14.19 17.44
C ARG A 408 -12.68 13.32 18.55
N ASP A 409 -11.35 13.28 18.66
CA ASP A 409 -10.68 12.43 19.63
C ASP A 409 -9.30 12.98 20.00
N PHE A 410 -8.78 12.55 21.14
CA PHE A 410 -7.39 12.74 21.51
C PHE A 410 -6.84 11.51 22.22
N HIS A 411 -5.56 11.23 21.97
CA HIS A 411 -4.85 10.11 22.53
C HIS A 411 -3.60 10.61 23.25
N ILE A 412 -3.46 10.24 24.51
CA ILE A 412 -2.22 10.46 25.26
C ILE A 412 -1.21 9.42 24.75
N ILE A 413 -0.20 9.87 24.01
CA ILE A 413 0.82 8.99 23.43
C ILE A 413 1.83 8.59 24.51
N ASN A 414 2.30 9.58 25.27
CA ASN A 414 3.18 9.40 26.42
C ASN A 414 2.99 10.55 27.42
N LYS A 415 3.80 10.58 28.48
CA LYS A 415 3.70 11.58 29.56
C LYS A 415 3.72 13.03 29.07
N ASN A 416 4.35 13.29 27.92
CA ASN A 416 4.64 14.65 27.47
C ASN A 416 4.00 14.96 26.11
N THR A 417 3.22 14.05 25.52
CA THR A 417 2.67 14.19 24.16
C THR A 417 1.24 13.69 24.06
N VAL A 418 0.37 14.57 23.55
CA VAL A 418 -1.02 14.26 23.19
C VAL A 418 -1.16 14.35 21.67
N LYS A 419 -1.80 13.36 21.06
CA LYS A 419 -2.25 13.37 19.67
C LYS A 419 -3.72 13.77 19.65
N THR A 420 -4.11 14.66 18.76
CA THR A 420 -5.50 15.02 18.49
C THR A 420 -5.89 14.63 17.08
N GLU A 421 -7.14 14.25 16.91
CA GLU A 421 -7.76 13.98 15.62
C GLU A 421 -8.91 14.97 15.41
N HIS A 422 -8.84 15.72 14.32
CA HIS A 422 -9.83 16.75 14.04
C HIS A 422 -10.10 16.90 12.54
N PHE A 423 -11.23 17.53 12.23
CA PHE A 423 -11.62 17.93 10.89
C PHE A 423 -11.82 19.44 10.83
N ASP A 424 -11.86 19.99 9.62
CA ASP A 424 -12.43 21.32 9.43
C ASP A 424 -13.95 21.21 9.49
N TYR A 425 -14.64 22.11 10.19
CA TYR A 425 -16.09 22.19 10.15
C TYR A 425 -16.54 22.43 8.70
N PRO A 426 -17.67 21.84 8.24
CA PRO A 426 -18.06 21.88 6.83
C PRO A 426 -18.11 23.29 6.21
N SER A 427 -18.52 24.29 6.98
CA SER A 427 -18.58 25.70 6.56
C SER A 427 -17.21 26.37 6.33
N PHE A 428 -16.13 25.75 6.78
CA PHE A 428 -14.77 26.28 6.69
C PHE A 428 -13.86 25.44 5.77
N ILE A 429 -14.41 24.43 5.10
CA ILE A 429 -13.66 23.67 4.09
C ILE A 429 -13.41 24.60 2.89
N PRO A 430 -12.16 24.82 2.47
CA PRO A 430 -11.87 25.62 1.30
C PRO A 430 -12.40 24.95 0.03
N ILE A 431 -12.93 25.75 -0.89
CA ILE A 431 -13.35 25.28 -2.21
C ILE A 431 -12.09 24.88 -3.01
N ASP A 432 -12.08 23.66 -3.54
CA ASP A 432 -11.01 23.18 -4.41
C ASP A 432 -11.53 22.97 -5.84
N TYR A 433 -11.07 23.83 -6.74
CA TYR A 433 -11.41 23.77 -8.17
C TYR A 433 -10.71 22.61 -8.91
N SER A 434 -9.83 21.86 -8.24
CA SER A 434 -9.17 20.69 -8.83
C SER A 434 -9.93 19.37 -8.65
N THR A 435 -11.07 19.39 -7.94
CA THR A 435 -11.92 18.21 -7.72
C THR A 435 -13.26 18.30 -8.45
N ASN A 436 -13.82 17.15 -8.81
CA ASN A 436 -15.16 17.07 -9.40
C ASN A 436 -15.76 15.69 -9.12
N VAL A 437 -16.66 15.63 -8.13
CA VAL A 437 -17.28 14.38 -7.70
C VAL A 437 -18.11 13.72 -8.79
N PHE A 438 -18.70 14.50 -9.71
CA PHE A 438 -19.48 13.93 -10.82
C PHE A 438 -18.57 13.18 -11.78
N ILE A 439 -17.42 13.76 -12.16
CA ILE A 439 -16.44 13.08 -13.02
C ILE A 439 -15.99 11.76 -12.37
N ALA A 440 -15.60 11.79 -11.09
CA ALA A 440 -15.19 10.58 -10.37
C ALA A 440 -16.32 9.53 -10.28
N SER A 441 -17.55 9.97 -10.01
CA SER A 441 -18.72 9.09 -9.92
C SER A 441 -19.02 8.42 -11.26
N PHE A 442 -19.03 9.18 -12.36
CA PHE A 442 -19.27 8.64 -13.69
C PHE A 442 -18.12 7.73 -14.16
N THR A 443 -16.85 8.06 -13.88
CA THR A 443 -15.73 7.16 -14.19
C THR A 443 -15.89 5.80 -13.51
N THR A 444 -16.21 5.78 -12.22
CA THR A 444 -16.40 4.52 -11.48
C THR A 444 -17.68 3.78 -11.89
N CYS A 445 -18.75 4.50 -12.22
CA CYS A 445 -19.98 3.95 -12.81
C CYS A 445 -19.69 3.18 -14.10
N TRP A 446 -19.01 3.80 -15.06
CA TRP A 446 -18.67 3.15 -16.33
C TRP A 446 -17.71 1.97 -16.13
N ALA A 447 -16.79 2.04 -15.16
CA ALA A 447 -15.93 0.91 -14.80
C ALA A 447 -16.76 -0.27 -14.25
N ARG A 448 -17.69 -0.02 -13.32
CA ARG A 448 -18.59 -1.05 -12.77
C ARG A 448 -19.50 -1.67 -13.83
N ILE A 449 -20.06 -0.86 -14.73
CA ILE A 449 -20.87 -1.36 -15.85
C ILE A 449 -20.02 -2.23 -16.78
N SER A 450 -18.76 -1.84 -17.05
CA SER A 450 -17.85 -2.64 -17.87
C SER A 450 -17.51 -3.98 -17.22
N LEU A 451 -17.24 -3.98 -15.91
CA LEU A 451 -17.03 -5.20 -15.13
C LEU A 451 -18.29 -6.08 -15.14
N TYR A 452 -19.47 -5.49 -14.96
CA TYR A 452 -20.75 -6.21 -14.99
C TYR A 452 -20.97 -6.94 -16.32
N LYS A 453 -20.62 -6.35 -17.47
CA LYS A 453 -20.69 -7.03 -18.78
C LYS A 453 -19.81 -8.28 -18.86
N VAL A 454 -18.69 -8.30 -18.13
CA VAL A 454 -17.84 -9.50 -18.00
C VAL A 454 -18.55 -10.52 -17.13
N LEU A 455 -19.14 -10.08 -16.01
CA LEU A 455 -19.88 -10.94 -15.10
C LEU A 455 -21.10 -11.59 -15.73
N GLU A 456 -21.80 -10.90 -16.64
CA GLU A 456 -22.91 -11.49 -17.40
C GLU A 456 -22.47 -12.69 -18.26
N LYS A 457 -21.22 -12.69 -18.72
CA LYS A 457 -20.66 -13.77 -19.55
C LYS A 457 -20.09 -14.90 -18.71
N THR A 458 -19.49 -14.59 -17.57
CA THR A 458 -18.96 -15.61 -16.66
C THR A 458 -20.06 -16.26 -15.81
N ASP A 459 -21.06 -15.48 -15.44
CA ASP A 459 -22.22 -15.86 -14.63
C ASP A 459 -21.84 -16.68 -13.39
N GLU A 460 -22.45 -17.86 -13.18
CA GLU A 460 -22.16 -18.78 -12.08
C GLU A 460 -20.72 -19.30 -12.02
N ASN A 461 -19.94 -19.10 -13.10
CA ASN A 461 -18.54 -19.51 -13.13
C ASN A 461 -17.60 -18.47 -12.50
N ALA A 462 -18.07 -17.25 -12.20
CA ALA A 462 -17.27 -16.26 -11.48
C ALA A 462 -16.99 -16.70 -10.04
N LEU A 463 -15.71 -16.87 -9.71
CA LEU A 463 -15.25 -17.26 -8.37
C LEU A 463 -14.90 -16.06 -7.50
N TYR A 464 -14.37 -15.00 -8.11
CA TYR A 464 -13.93 -13.80 -7.42
C TYR A 464 -13.95 -12.61 -8.37
N VAL A 465 -14.30 -11.46 -7.82
CA VAL A 465 -14.39 -10.20 -8.53
C VAL A 465 -13.77 -9.11 -7.67
N ASP A 466 -12.88 -8.33 -8.25
CA ASP A 466 -12.39 -7.07 -7.70
C ASP A 466 -12.45 -6.02 -8.82
N THR A 467 -12.54 -4.75 -8.43
CA THR A 467 -12.53 -3.50 -9.23
C THR A 467 -12.34 -3.62 -10.75
N ASP A 468 -11.28 -4.27 -11.23
CA ASP A 468 -10.92 -4.47 -12.63
C ASP A 468 -10.48 -5.91 -13.00
N SER A 469 -10.76 -6.90 -12.15
CA SER A 469 -10.37 -8.31 -12.36
C SER A 469 -11.48 -9.29 -12.01
N VAL A 470 -11.53 -10.40 -12.76
CA VAL A 470 -12.44 -11.52 -12.53
C VAL A 470 -11.66 -12.82 -12.58
N ILE A 471 -11.84 -13.66 -11.57
CA ILE A 471 -11.37 -15.05 -11.57
C ILE A 471 -12.60 -15.92 -11.79
N PHE A 472 -12.57 -16.79 -12.79
CA PHE A 472 -13.69 -17.64 -13.14
C PHE A 472 -13.22 -19.06 -13.52
N VAL A 473 -14.14 -20.02 -13.43
CA VAL A 473 -13.91 -21.38 -13.91
C VAL A 473 -14.19 -21.43 -15.40
N ASP A 474 -13.25 -21.95 -16.18
CA ASP A 474 -13.46 -22.16 -17.61
C ASP A 474 -12.93 -23.53 -18.03
N ARG A 475 -13.83 -24.51 -18.14
CA ARG A 475 -13.46 -25.91 -18.38
C ARG A 475 -13.01 -26.18 -19.81
N ASN A 476 -13.55 -25.43 -20.78
CA ASN A 476 -13.35 -25.67 -22.22
C ASN A 476 -12.88 -24.43 -23.00
N LYS A 477 -12.49 -23.35 -22.32
CA LYS A 477 -12.22 -22.02 -22.92
C LYS A 477 -13.45 -21.37 -23.59
N GLU A 478 -14.65 -21.88 -23.35
CA GLU A 478 -15.88 -21.38 -23.96
C GLU A 478 -16.16 -19.94 -23.53
N ILE A 479 -15.97 -19.64 -22.25
CA ILE A 479 -16.18 -18.29 -21.70
C ILE A 479 -15.06 -17.37 -22.19
N THR A 480 -13.81 -17.81 -22.07
CA THR A 480 -12.61 -17.09 -22.53
C THR A 480 -12.74 -16.62 -23.97
N ASN A 481 -13.28 -17.46 -24.86
CA ASN A 481 -13.48 -17.12 -26.28
C ASN A 481 -14.54 -16.04 -26.51
N THR A 482 -15.45 -15.80 -25.56
CA THR A 482 -16.46 -14.73 -25.65
C THR A 482 -15.98 -13.41 -25.05
N LEU A 483 -14.90 -13.42 -24.27
CA LEU A 483 -14.36 -12.26 -23.59
C LEU A 483 -13.42 -11.47 -24.51
N PRO A 484 -13.42 -10.12 -24.45
CA PRO A 484 -12.51 -9.29 -25.23
C PRO A 484 -11.11 -9.33 -24.62
N ILE A 485 -10.41 -10.45 -24.79
CA ILE A 485 -9.06 -10.65 -24.26
C ILE A 485 -8.04 -10.06 -25.22
N GLY A 486 -7.13 -9.25 -24.69
CA GLY A 486 -6.04 -8.69 -25.48
C GLY A 486 -5.22 -7.64 -24.73
N ASN A 487 -4.48 -6.86 -25.50
CA ASN A 487 -3.46 -5.93 -25.02
C ASN A 487 -3.84 -4.45 -25.20
N TYR A 488 -5.03 -4.18 -25.73
CA TYR A 488 -5.51 -2.85 -26.06
C TYR A 488 -6.36 -2.26 -24.91
N LEU A 489 -6.59 -0.95 -24.96
CA LEU A 489 -7.34 -0.23 -23.93
C LEU A 489 -8.78 -0.75 -23.84
N GLY A 490 -9.16 -1.18 -22.64
CA GLY A 490 -10.49 -1.72 -22.34
C GLY A 490 -10.64 -3.22 -22.59
N GLU A 491 -9.60 -3.89 -23.07
CA GLU A 491 -9.55 -5.36 -23.16
C GLU A 491 -9.05 -5.98 -21.86
N LEU A 492 -9.41 -7.24 -21.64
CA LEU A 492 -8.98 -8.02 -20.49
C LEU A 492 -7.62 -8.65 -20.78
N THR A 493 -6.61 -8.32 -19.96
CA THR A 493 -5.31 -8.98 -20.04
C THR A 493 -5.29 -10.23 -19.17
N ASN A 494 -4.79 -11.35 -19.70
CA ASN A 494 -4.58 -12.55 -18.90
C ASN A 494 -3.36 -12.34 -17.98
N GLU A 495 -3.59 -12.30 -16.66
CA GLU A 495 -2.51 -12.13 -15.66
C GLU A 495 -1.75 -13.42 -15.33
N ILE A 496 -2.26 -14.58 -15.74
CA ILE A 496 -1.57 -15.85 -15.55
C ILE A 496 -0.52 -15.97 -16.66
N SER A 497 0.75 -16.10 -16.28
CA SER A 497 1.82 -16.26 -17.28
C SER A 497 1.61 -17.56 -18.07
N THR A 498 1.95 -17.50 -19.35
CA THR A 498 1.93 -18.67 -20.25
C THR A 498 2.80 -19.82 -19.76
N GLU A 499 3.83 -19.52 -18.96
CA GLU A 499 4.72 -20.50 -18.32
C GLU A 499 4.08 -21.25 -17.14
N VAL A 500 3.09 -20.66 -16.46
CA VAL A 500 2.45 -21.21 -15.25
C VAL A 500 1.12 -21.92 -15.58
N GLY A 501 0.54 -21.66 -16.75
CA GLY A 501 -0.62 -22.39 -17.27
C GLY A 501 -1.96 -21.86 -16.75
N TYR A 502 -2.52 -22.50 -15.71
CA TYR A 502 -3.87 -22.21 -15.18
C TYR A 502 -3.95 -22.48 -13.67
N ILE A 503 -4.93 -21.86 -12.99
CA ILE A 503 -5.18 -22.10 -11.56
C ILE A 503 -5.92 -23.43 -11.40
N THR A 504 -5.31 -24.41 -10.71
CA THR A 504 -5.95 -25.72 -10.45
C THR A 504 -6.84 -25.71 -9.20
N HIS A 505 -6.48 -24.91 -8.20
CA HIS A 505 -7.20 -24.82 -6.93
C HIS A 505 -7.26 -23.37 -6.45
N PHE A 506 -8.48 -22.87 -6.25
CA PHE A 506 -8.73 -21.53 -5.75
C PHE A 506 -9.30 -21.60 -4.33
N VAL A 507 -8.73 -20.82 -3.40
CA VAL A 507 -9.23 -20.66 -2.03
C VAL A 507 -9.22 -19.18 -1.69
N SER A 508 -10.35 -18.63 -1.26
CA SER A 508 -10.47 -17.26 -0.77
C SER A 508 -10.97 -17.25 0.68
N GLY A 509 -10.39 -16.39 1.51
CA GLY A 509 -10.75 -16.24 2.93
C GLY A 509 -11.65 -15.04 3.22
N SER A 510 -11.72 -14.07 2.32
CA SER A 510 -12.60 -12.89 2.34
C SER A 510 -12.44 -12.12 1.01
N PRO A 511 -13.29 -11.11 0.70
CA PRO A 511 -13.20 -10.31 -0.53
C PRO A 511 -11.85 -9.60 -0.78
N GLU A 512 -10.93 -9.54 0.20
CA GLU A 512 -9.61 -8.93 0.02
C GLU A 512 -8.44 -9.88 0.38
N ILE A 513 -8.71 -11.15 0.69
CA ILE A 513 -7.68 -12.11 1.15
C ILE A 513 -7.74 -13.40 0.31
N THR A 514 -6.85 -13.48 -0.68
CA THR A 514 -6.74 -14.62 -1.60
C THR A 514 -5.41 -15.35 -1.42
N PRO A 515 -5.35 -16.47 -0.67
CA PRO A 515 -4.20 -17.37 -0.72
C PRO A 515 -4.30 -18.28 -1.96
N THR A 516 -3.69 -17.90 -3.07
CA THR A 516 -3.48 -18.80 -4.23
C THR A 516 -2.31 -19.73 -3.97
N ARG A 517 -2.52 -21.05 -4.15
CA ARG A 517 -1.45 -22.05 -4.10
C ARG A 517 -1.09 -22.44 -5.53
N TRP A 518 0.11 -22.05 -5.95
CA TRP A 518 0.70 -22.41 -7.24
C TRP A 518 1.40 -23.77 -7.12
N TYR A 519 1.29 -24.63 -8.13
CA TYR A 519 2.12 -25.82 -8.24
C TYR A 519 3.10 -25.59 -9.41
N GLN A 520 4.38 -25.40 -9.09
CA GLN A 520 5.45 -25.63 -10.05
C GLN A 520 5.70 -27.14 -10.05
N GLU A 521 5.35 -27.84 -11.13
CA GLU A 521 6.02 -29.10 -11.39
C GLU A 521 7.51 -28.81 -11.52
N ARG A 522 8.28 -29.27 -10.53
CA ARG A 522 9.74 -29.32 -10.59
C ARG A 522 10.14 -30.13 -11.82
N LYS A 523 10.38 -29.46 -12.95
CA LYS A 523 11.30 -29.99 -13.95
C LYS A 523 12.69 -29.48 -13.60
N SER A 524 13.37 -30.28 -12.81
CA SER A 524 14.81 -30.32 -12.77
C SER A 524 15.36 -30.59 -14.17
N VAL A 525 15.99 -29.60 -14.81
CA VAL A 525 17.16 -29.81 -15.69
C VAL A 525 18.01 -28.52 -15.70
N LYS A 526 19.20 -28.65 -15.10
CA LYS A 526 20.45 -27.86 -15.14
C LYS A 526 20.42 -26.33 -15.03
#